data_AF-A0A6N8NRL1-F1
#
_entry.id   AF-A0A6N8NRL1-F1
#
_cell.length_a   1.000
_cell.length_b   1.000
_cell.length_c   1.000
_cell.angle_alpha   90.00
_cell.angle_beta   90.00
_cell.angle_gamma   90.00
#
_symmetry.space_group_name_H-M   'P 1'
#
loop_
_entity.id
_entity.type
_entity.pdbx_description
1 polymer ?
#
loop_
_entity_poly.entity_id
_entity_poly.type
_entity_poly.pdbx_seq_one_letter_code
_entity_poly.pdbx_strand_id
1 'polypeptide(L)'
;FVDAERVLLRLRDTSAEAKRELDEIRESLQVKQSGWALFKENSNFRRAVFLGVLLQVMQQFTGMNVIMYYAPKIFELAGYTNTTEQMWGTVIVGLTNVLATFIAIGLVDRWGRKPTLTLGFLVMAAGMGVLGTMMHIGIHSPSAQYFAIAMLLMFIVGFAMSAGPLIWVLCSEIQPLKGRD
;
A
#
# COMPACT_ATOMS: atom_id res chain seq x y z
N PHE A 1 13.26 -36.00 -0.41
CA PHE A 1 14.51 -35.72 0.32
C PHE A 1 15.76 -36.23 -0.39
N VAL A 2 15.74 -37.40 -1.07
CA VAL A 2 16.90 -37.91 -1.84
C VAL A 2 17.34 -36.92 -2.93
N ASP A 3 16.40 -36.30 -3.65
CA ASP A 3 16.74 -35.30 -4.68
C ASP A 3 17.22 -33.97 -4.07
N ALA A 4 16.68 -33.57 -2.92
CA ALA A 4 17.11 -32.37 -2.21
C ALA A 4 18.55 -32.51 -1.68
N GLU A 5 18.89 -33.67 -1.11
CA GLU A 5 20.25 -34.00 -0.67
C GLU A 5 21.23 -34.00 -1.85
N ARG A 6 20.85 -34.57 -2.99
CA ARG A 6 21.68 -34.59 -4.21
C ARG A 6 21.95 -33.18 -4.75
N VAL A 7 20.98 -32.27 -4.66
CA VAL A 7 21.15 -30.88 -5.09
C VAL A 7 22.01 -30.08 -4.10
N LEU A 8 21.80 -30.27 -2.79
CA LEU A 8 22.60 -29.60 -1.75
C LEU A 8 24.08 -30.02 -1.79
N LEU A 9 24.36 -31.31 -2.06
CA LEU A 9 25.71 -31.82 -2.27
C LEU A 9 26.42 -31.23 -3.50
N ARG A 10 25.68 -30.62 -4.45
CA ARG A 10 26.25 -29.89 -5.59
C ARG A 10 26.46 -28.40 -5.33
N LEU A 11 25.79 -27.84 -4.32
CA LEU A 11 25.78 -26.40 -4.02
C LEU A 11 26.65 -26.03 -2.81
N ARG A 12 27.04 -27.00 -1.98
CA ARG A 12 27.87 -26.79 -0.79
C ARG A 12 29.24 -27.42 -0.95
N ASP A 13 30.24 -26.76 -0.39
CA ASP A 13 31.63 -27.18 -0.48
C ASP A 13 31.92 -28.45 0.33
N THR A 14 31.11 -28.72 1.36
CA THR A 14 31.25 -29.93 2.19
C THR A 14 29.94 -30.71 2.37
N SER A 15 30.08 -32.03 2.41
CA SER A 15 28.98 -32.95 2.70
C SER A 15 28.38 -32.75 4.10
N ALA A 16 29.16 -32.19 5.02
CA ALA A 16 28.71 -31.81 6.36
C ALA A 16 27.75 -30.60 6.32
N GLU A 17 28.04 -29.56 5.54
CA GLU A 17 27.16 -28.40 5.36
C GLU A 17 25.87 -28.77 4.63
N ALA A 18 25.96 -29.59 3.58
CA ALA A 18 24.79 -30.08 2.86
C ALA A 18 23.84 -30.86 3.77
N LYS A 19 24.37 -31.71 4.66
CA LYS A 19 23.57 -32.44 5.66
C LYS A 19 22.96 -31.50 6.70
N ARG A 20 23.73 -30.53 7.19
CA ARG A 20 23.27 -29.56 8.19
C ARG A 20 22.09 -28.73 7.67
N GLU A 21 22.19 -28.24 6.45
CA GLU A 21 21.12 -27.50 5.78
C GLU A 21 19.91 -28.39 5.44
N LEU A 22 20.14 -29.66 5.06
CA LEU A 22 19.05 -30.63 4.86
C LEU A 22 18.30 -30.91 6.18
N ASP A 23 19.02 -30.98 7.30
CA ASP A 23 18.43 -31.17 8.62
C ASP A 23 17.68 -29.92 9.10
N GLU A 24 18.19 -28.71 8.84
CA GLU A 24 17.45 -27.45 9.07
C GLU A 24 16.17 -27.37 8.21
N ILE A 25 16.23 -27.82 6.95
CA ILE A 25 15.05 -27.91 6.08
C ILE A 25 14.05 -28.93 6.63
N ARG A 26 14.51 -30.09 7.11
CA ARG A 26 13.63 -31.08 7.76
C ARG A 26 13.00 -30.53 9.03
N GLU A 27 13.76 -29.82 9.84
CA GLU A 27 13.28 -29.23 11.09
C GLU A 27 12.26 -28.12 10.81
N SER A 28 12.50 -27.26 9.80
CA SER A 28 11.52 -26.26 9.38
C SER A 28 10.24 -26.87 8.79
N LEU A 29 10.32 -28.01 8.12
CA LEU A 29 9.15 -28.78 7.63
C LEU A 29 8.41 -29.53 8.75
N GLN A 30 9.09 -29.86 9.85
CA GLN A 30 8.50 -30.48 11.05
C GLN A 30 7.74 -29.45 11.90
N VAL A 31 8.10 -28.17 11.81
CA VAL A 31 7.28 -27.07 12.33
C VAL A 31 6.00 -27.02 11.49
N LYS A 32 4.96 -27.73 11.92
CA LYS A 32 3.61 -27.61 11.35
C LYS A 32 3.26 -26.12 11.28
N GLN A 33 3.19 -25.60 10.06
CA GLN A 33 2.60 -24.30 9.70
C GLN A 33 1.15 -24.32 10.19
N SER A 34 0.95 -24.00 11.46
CA SER A 34 -0.37 -24.00 12.08
C SER A 34 -0.75 -22.55 12.34
N GLY A 35 -0.96 -21.80 11.25
CA GLY A 35 -1.45 -20.43 11.33
C GLY A 35 -2.72 -20.33 12.20
N TRP A 36 -3.57 -21.37 12.16
CA TRP A 36 -4.77 -21.48 13.01
C TRP A 36 -4.48 -21.79 14.49
N ALA A 37 -3.48 -22.62 14.83
CA ALA A 37 -3.10 -22.85 16.23
C ALA A 37 -2.36 -21.63 16.81
N LEU A 38 -1.46 -21.00 16.04
CA LEU A 38 -0.77 -19.76 16.42
C LEU A 38 -1.74 -18.59 16.64
N PHE A 39 -2.80 -18.49 15.83
CA PHE A 39 -3.86 -17.51 16.01
C PHE A 39 -4.67 -17.72 17.31
N LYS A 40 -4.82 -18.98 17.74
CA LYS A 40 -5.58 -19.35 18.95
C LYS A 40 -4.73 -19.27 20.22
N GLU A 41 -3.44 -19.59 20.14
CA GLU A 41 -2.52 -19.64 21.29
C GLU A 41 -1.82 -18.29 21.57
N ASN A 42 -1.55 -17.47 20.55
CA ASN A 42 -0.74 -16.27 20.72
C ASN A 42 -1.55 -14.98 20.52
N SER A 43 -1.84 -14.28 21.63
CA SER A 43 -2.54 -12.98 21.61
C SER A 43 -1.82 -11.92 20.77
N ASN A 44 -0.48 -11.96 20.71
CA ASN A 44 0.30 -11.01 19.93
C ASN A 44 0.18 -11.28 18.42
N PHE A 45 0.04 -12.55 18.00
CA PHE A 45 -0.25 -12.91 16.62
C PHE A 45 -1.62 -12.37 16.19
N ARG A 46 -2.65 -12.54 17.01
CA ARG A 46 -3.98 -11.99 16.73
C ARG A 46 -3.99 -10.46 16.66
N ARG A 47 -3.23 -9.77 17.53
CA ARG A 47 -3.05 -8.31 17.46
C ARG A 47 -2.37 -7.89 16.16
N ALA A 48 -1.31 -8.58 15.75
CA ALA A 48 -0.60 -8.32 14.50
C ALA A 48 -1.52 -8.49 13.27
N VAL A 49 -2.25 -9.60 13.20
CA VAL A 49 -3.22 -9.86 12.11
C VAL A 49 -4.35 -8.81 12.11
N PHE A 50 -4.93 -8.52 13.28
CA PHE A 50 -5.97 -7.49 13.38
C PHE A 50 -5.47 -6.12 12.94
N LEU A 51 -4.23 -5.75 13.30
CA LEU A 51 -3.63 -4.48 12.89
C LEU A 51 -3.39 -4.43 11.37
N GLY A 52 -2.94 -5.53 10.76
CA GLY A 52 -2.82 -5.64 9.30
C GLY A 52 -4.17 -5.50 8.59
N VAL A 53 -5.20 -6.22 9.07
CA VAL A 53 -6.58 -6.09 8.54
C VAL A 53 -7.10 -4.67 8.69
N LEU A 54 -6.93 -4.06 9.88
CA LEU A 54 -7.36 -2.70 10.13
C LEU A 54 -6.66 -1.70 9.20
N LEU A 55 -5.35 -1.85 8.97
CA LEU A 55 -4.60 -1.01 8.04
C LEU A 55 -5.12 -1.17 6.60
N GLN A 56 -5.39 -2.39 6.15
CA GLN A 56 -5.93 -2.64 4.81
C GLN A 56 -7.34 -2.06 4.64
N VAL A 57 -8.17 -2.19 5.67
CA VAL A 57 -9.51 -1.60 5.71
C VAL A 57 -9.39 -0.07 5.65
N MET A 58 -8.54 0.54 6.48
CA MET A 58 -8.28 1.99 6.44
C MET A 58 -7.75 2.46 5.09
N GLN A 59 -6.92 1.65 4.41
CA GLN A 59 -6.47 1.94 3.05
C GLN A 59 -7.65 2.07 2.09
N GLN A 60 -8.63 1.16 2.14
CA GLN A 60 -9.80 1.21 1.27
C GLN A 60 -10.74 2.36 1.63
N PHE A 61 -10.90 2.64 2.92
CA PHE A 61 -11.71 3.77 3.41
C PHE A 61 -11.15 5.13 3.03
N THR A 62 -9.89 5.24 2.58
CA THR A 62 -9.39 6.50 1.98
C THR A 62 -10.15 6.89 0.71
N GLY A 63 -10.81 5.94 0.04
CA GLY A 63 -11.59 6.21 -1.17
C GLY A 63 -10.75 6.35 -2.44
N MET A 64 -9.46 5.97 -2.42
CA MET A 64 -8.59 6.04 -3.60
C MET A 64 -9.17 5.31 -4.81
N ASN A 65 -9.76 4.13 -4.61
CA ASN A 65 -10.42 3.37 -5.68
C ASN A 65 -11.59 4.14 -6.27
N VAL A 66 -12.43 4.76 -5.43
CA VAL A 66 -13.55 5.60 -5.87
C VAL A 66 -13.04 6.77 -6.69
N ILE A 67 -11.98 7.44 -6.26
CA ILE A 67 -11.38 8.54 -7.00
C ILE A 67 -10.86 8.08 -8.36
N MET A 68 -10.19 6.93 -8.44
CA MET A 68 -9.66 6.44 -9.72
C MET A 68 -10.78 6.04 -10.70
N TYR A 69 -11.85 5.38 -10.22
CA TYR A 69 -12.97 4.97 -11.06
C TYR A 69 -13.87 6.14 -11.48
N TYR A 70 -14.08 7.10 -10.58
CA TYR A 70 -14.95 8.24 -10.80
C TYR A 70 -14.19 9.53 -11.11
N ALA A 71 -12.91 9.46 -11.44
CA ALA A 71 -12.10 10.63 -11.81
C ALA A 71 -12.80 11.50 -12.88
N PRO A 72 -13.25 10.97 -14.04
CA PRO A 72 -13.96 11.77 -15.03
C PRO A 72 -15.20 12.48 -14.47
N LYS A 73 -15.94 11.79 -13.60
CA LYS A 73 -17.14 12.33 -12.95
C LYS A 73 -16.80 13.42 -11.93
N ILE A 74 -15.70 13.28 -11.20
CA ILE A 74 -15.18 14.30 -10.28
C ILE A 74 -14.78 15.55 -11.07
N PHE A 75 -14.13 15.40 -12.23
CA PHE A 75 -13.82 16.52 -13.12
C PHE A 75 -15.11 17.19 -13.65
N GLU A 76 -16.12 16.40 -14.03
CA GLU A 76 -17.43 16.92 -14.44
C GLU A 76 -18.07 17.76 -13.32
N LEU A 77 -18.10 17.24 -12.09
CA LEU A 77 -18.63 17.93 -10.91
C LEU A 77 -17.81 19.15 -10.52
N ALA A 78 -16.51 19.16 -10.84
CA ALA A 78 -15.64 20.32 -10.69
C ALA A 78 -15.87 21.39 -11.75
N GLY A 79 -16.71 21.14 -12.77
CA GLY A 79 -17.10 22.12 -13.78
C GLY A 79 -16.42 21.94 -15.15
N TYR A 80 -15.72 20.82 -15.38
CA TYR A 80 -15.20 20.47 -16.69
C TYR A 80 -16.26 19.72 -17.49
N THR A 81 -17.03 20.44 -18.31
CA THR A 81 -18.15 19.87 -19.08
C THR A 81 -17.71 19.17 -20.36
N ASN A 82 -16.46 19.31 -20.77
CA ASN A 82 -15.94 18.76 -22.02
C ASN A 82 -15.34 17.36 -21.79
N THR A 83 -15.87 16.34 -22.47
CA THR A 83 -15.43 14.94 -22.34
C THR A 83 -13.93 14.77 -22.59
N THR A 84 -13.38 15.53 -23.54
CA THR A 84 -11.94 15.50 -23.84
C THR A 84 -11.10 15.99 -22.65
N GLU A 85 -11.53 17.06 -21.97
CA GLU A 85 -10.83 17.61 -20.79
C GLU A 85 -10.93 16.65 -19.59
N GLN A 86 -12.07 15.98 -19.40
CA GLN A 86 -12.23 14.95 -18.37
C GLN A 86 -11.32 13.74 -18.60
N MET A 87 -11.18 13.30 -19.85
CA MET A 87 -10.27 12.22 -20.22
C MET A 87 -8.81 12.61 -19.99
N TRP A 88 -8.40 13.80 -20.46
CA TRP A 88 -7.05 14.31 -20.20
C TRP A 88 -6.77 14.50 -18.72
N GLY A 89 -7.73 14.98 -17.94
CA GLY A 89 -7.64 15.08 -16.47
C GLY A 89 -7.40 13.73 -15.81
N THR A 90 -8.07 12.68 -16.28
CA THR A 90 -7.87 11.31 -15.80
C THR A 90 -6.48 10.78 -16.16
N VAL A 91 -5.97 11.09 -17.35
CA VAL A 91 -4.59 10.76 -17.75
C VAL A 91 -3.57 11.48 -16.84
N ILE A 92 -3.79 12.76 -16.53
CA ILE A 92 -2.95 13.53 -15.61
C ILE A 92 -2.96 12.90 -14.22
N VAL A 93 -4.13 12.52 -13.70
CA VAL A 93 -4.27 11.81 -12.42
C VAL A 93 -3.44 10.52 -12.40
N GLY A 94 -3.55 9.70 -13.45
CA GLY A 94 -2.77 8.47 -13.59
C GLY A 94 -1.27 8.74 -13.65
N LEU A 95 -0.84 9.74 -14.43
CA LEU A 95 0.57 10.12 -14.56
C LEU A 95 1.12 10.66 -13.23
N THR A 96 0.39 11.52 -12.55
CA THR A 96 0.75 12.04 -11.22
C THR A 96 0.90 10.90 -10.22
N ASN A 97 0.00 9.90 -10.24
CA ASN A 97 0.11 8.74 -9.36
C ASN A 97 1.40 7.95 -9.62
N VAL A 98 1.75 7.71 -10.89
CA VAL A 98 2.98 7.00 -11.27
C VAL A 98 4.21 7.79 -10.84
N LEU A 99 4.28 9.08 -11.15
CA LEU A 99 5.40 9.94 -10.77
C LEU A 99 5.55 10.07 -9.25
N ALA A 100 4.43 10.25 -8.54
CA ALA A 100 4.40 10.28 -7.08
C ALA A 100 4.91 8.96 -6.48
N THR A 101 4.59 7.83 -7.10
CA THR A 101 5.08 6.52 -6.66
C THR A 101 6.60 6.40 -6.81
N PHE A 102 7.19 6.87 -7.91
CA PHE A 102 8.65 6.89 -8.06
C PHE A 102 9.33 7.78 -7.02
N ILE A 103 8.77 8.97 -6.77
CA ILE A 103 9.27 9.88 -5.73
C ILE A 103 9.12 9.23 -4.34
N ALA A 104 8.01 8.54 -4.09
CA ALA A 104 7.73 7.86 -2.84
C ALA A 104 8.79 6.82 -2.52
N ILE A 105 9.15 5.96 -3.49
CA ILE A 105 10.15 4.92 -3.31
C ILE A 105 11.49 5.53 -2.83
N GLY A 106 11.94 6.61 -3.46
CA GLY A 106 13.19 7.27 -3.06
C GLY A 106 13.11 8.01 -1.72
N LEU A 107 11.94 8.53 -1.34
CA LEU A 107 11.76 9.31 -0.11
C LEU A 107 11.50 8.43 1.12
N VAL A 108 10.79 7.31 0.93
CA VAL A 108 10.43 6.34 1.98
C VAL A 108 11.64 5.79 2.69
N ASP A 109 12.69 5.47 1.94
CA ASP A 109 13.93 4.91 2.50
C ASP A 109 14.63 5.90 3.45
N ARG A 110 14.34 7.20 3.33
CA ARG A 110 15.02 8.27 4.08
C ARG A 110 14.25 8.75 5.30
N TRP A 111 12.91 8.78 5.25
CA TRP A 111 12.07 9.37 6.31
C TRP A 111 11.50 8.37 7.30
N GLY A 112 11.56 7.07 6.99
CA GLY A 112 10.98 6.02 7.82
C GLY A 112 9.45 5.92 7.66
N ARG A 113 8.91 4.77 8.06
CA ARG A 113 7.58 4.31 7.63
C ARG A 113 6.42 4.96 8.40
N LYS A 114 6.48 4.98 9.73
CA LYS A 114 5.43 5.59 10.58
C LYS A 114 5.15 7.08 10.30
N PRO A 115 6.16 7.97 10.24
CA PRO A 115 5.90 9.39 10.01
C PRO A 115 5.38 9.64 8.59
N THR A 116 5.91 8.93 7.58
CA THR A 116 5.43 9.02 6.19
C THR A 116 3.97 8.59 6.08
N LEU A 117 3.58 7.50 6.77
CA LEU A 117 2.19 7.06 6.80
C LEU A 117 1.25 8.14 7.35
N THR A 118 1.60 8.68 8.53
CA THR A 118 0.81 9.68 9.25
C THR A 118 0.70 10.98 8.47
N LEU A 119 1.80 11.44 7.89
CA LEU A 119 1.82 12.62 7.04
C LEU A 119 0.95 12.43 5.80
N GLY A 120 1.03 11.28 5.14
CA GLY A 120 0.18 10.98 4.00
C GLY A 120 -1.31 10.99 4.35
N PHE A 121 -1.70 10.43 5.50
CA PHE A 121 -3.08 10.52 5.98
C PHE A 121 -3.53 11.95 6.28
N LEU A 122 -2.67 12.79 6.85
CA LEU A 122 -2.97 14.20 7.06
C LEU A 122 -3.16 14.95 5.73
N VAL A 123 -2.28 14.72 4.75
CA VAL A 123 -2.38 15.32 3.42
C VAL A 123 -3.64 14.85 2.69
N MET A 124 -3.97 13.57 2.78
CA MET A 124 -5.20 13.01 2.22
C MET A 124 -6.44 13.62 2.89
N ALA A 125 -6.47 13.71 4.22
CA ALA A 125 -7.59 14.30 4.96
C ALA A 125 -7.78 15.79 4.61
N ALA A 126 -6.69 16.55 4.52
CA ALA A 126 -6.75 17.95 4.13
C ALA A 126 -7.23 18.13 2.69
N GLY A 127 -6.65 17.38 1.74
CA GLY A 127 -7.03 17.45 0.32
C GLY A 127 -8.50 17.08 0.09
N MET A 128 -8.96 15.99 0.70
CA MET A 128 -10.34 15.53 0.58
C MET A 128 -11.33 16.44 1.33
N GLY A 129 -10.94 16.96 2.50
CA GLY A 129 -11.76 17.90 3.27
C GLY A 129 -11.98 19.20 2.48
N VAL A 130 -10.92 19.77 1.92
CA VAL A 130 -11.01 20.98 1.09
C VAL A 130 -11.84 20.70 -0.16
N LEU A 131 -11.52 19.64 -0.92
CA LEU A 131 -12.27 19.28 -2.13
C LEU A 131 -13.76 19.07 -1.85
N GLY A 132 -14.11 18.34 -0.79
CA GLY A 132 -15.49 18.12 -0.39
C GLY A 132 -16.22 19.41 -0.02
N THR A 133 -15.58 20.32 0.72
CA THR A 133 -16.18 21.63 1.03
C THR A 133 -16.40 22.49 -0.20
N MET A 134 -15.46 22.48 -1.16
CA MET A 134 -15.60 23.22 -2.41
C MET A 134 -16.74 22.67 -3.28
N MET A 135 -16.87 21.35 -3.35
CA MET A 135 -18.00 20.72 -4.05
C MET A 135 -19.34 21.03 -3.41
N HIS A 136 -19.39 21.16 -2.08
CA HIS A 136 -20.62 21.51 -1.36
C HIS A 136 -21.04 22.98 -1.56
N ILE A 137 -20.07 23.90 -1.53
CA ILE A 137 -20.32 25.35 -1.70
C ILE A 137 -20.60 25.70 -3.16
N GLY A 138 -20.17 24.85 -4.10
CA GLY A 138 -20.30 25.06 -5.53
C GLY A 138 -19.08 25.75 -6.12
N ILE A 139 -18.60 25.24 -7.26
CA ILE A 139 -17.41 25.74 -7.94
C ILE A 139 -17.87 26.67 -9.07
N HIS A 140 -17.79 27.97 -8.83
CA HIS A 140 -18.32 29.01 -9.74
C HIS A 140 -17.25 29.80 -10.50
N SER A 141 -15.97 29.66 -10.13
CA SER A 141 -14.85 30.38 -10.75
C SER A 141 -13.84 29.40 -11.38
N PRO A 142 -13.25 29.72 -12.54
CA PRO A 142 -12.15 28.93 -13.12
C PRO A 142 -10.99 28.72 -12.14
N SER A 143 -10.67 29.71 -11.31
CA SER A 143 -9.64 29.58 -10.28
C SER A 143 -9.97 28.51 -9.23
N ALA A 144 -11.25 28.38 -8.88
CA ALA A 144 -11.73 27.36 -7.95
C ALA A 144 -11.71 25.96 -8.58
N GLN A 145 -11.93 25.86 -9.90
CA GLN A 145 -11.81 24.58 -10.64
C GLN A 145 -10.37 24.06 -10.60
N TYR A 146 -9.39 24.92 -10.92
CA TYR A 146 -7.97 24.55 -10.85
C TYR A 146 -7.54 24.18 -9.43
N PHE A 147 -8.04 24.91 -8.43
CA PHE A 147 -7.73 24.62 -7.03
C PHE A 147 -8.33 23.28 -6.58
N ALA A 148 -9.56 22.95 -6.98
CA ALA A 148 -10.17 21.65 -6.71
C ALA A 148 -9.34 20.49 -7.31
N ILE A 149 -8.88 20.63 -8.57
CA ILE A 149 -7.97 19.64 -9.16
C ILE A 149 -6.66 19.55 -8.39
N ALA A 150 -6.06 20.67 -8.00
CA ALA A 150 -4.82 20.67 -7.23
C ALA A 150 -4.98 19.91 -5.91
N MET A 151 -6.12 20.07 -5.22
CA MET A 151 -6.43 19.32 -3.99
C MET A 151 -6.63 17.83 -4.26
N LEU A 152 -7.29 17.47 -5.38
CA LEU A 152 -7.42 16.08 -5.80
C LEU A 152 -6.06 15.43 -6.09
N LEU A 153 -5.19 16.13 -6.83
CA LEU A 153 -3.83 15.66 -7.12
C LEU A 153 -3.00 15.55 -5.84
N MET A 154 -3.14 16.50 -4.91
CA MET A 154 -2.49 16.44 -3.60
C MET A 154 -2.93 15.21 -2.80
N PHE A 155 -4.22 14.87 -2.84
CA PHE A 155 -4.73 13.62 -2.25
C PHE A 155 -4.06 12.39 -2.88
N ILE A 156 -4.00 12.33 -4.21
CA ILE A 156 -3.40 11.20 -4.94
C ILE A 156 -1.91 11.05 -4.61
N VAL A 157 -1.17 12.16 -4.57
CA VAL A 157 0.24 12.17 -4.19
C VAL A 157 0.40 11.68 -2.75
N GLY A 158 -0.43 12.17 -1.81
CA GLY A 158 -0.43 11.72 -0.42
C GLY A 158 -0.71 10.22 -0.29
N PHE A 159 -1.65 9.69 -1.07
CA PHE A 159 -1.94 8.25 -1.10
C PHE A 159 -0.78 7.44 -1.67
N ALA A 160 -0.25 7.83 -2.83
CA ALA A 160 0.85 7.15 -3.51
C ALA A 160 2.13 7.13 -2.67
N MET A 161 2.39 8.20 -1.91
CA MET A 161 3.55 8.31 -1.04
C MET A 161 3.46 7.52 0.26
N SER A 162 2.25 7.26 0.76
CA SER A 162 2.00 6.66 2.07
C SER A 162 1.27 5.33 1.91
N ALA A 163 -0.04 5.39 1.71
CA ALA A 163 -0.92 4.25 1.85
C ALA A 163 -0.67 3.19 0.76
N GLY A 164 -0.18 3.59 -0.41
CA GLY A 164 0.16 2.68 -1.50
C GLY A 164 1.20 1.64 -1.08
N PRO A 165 2.50 1.99 -1.00
CA PRO A 165 3.55 1.03 -0.72
C PRO A 165 3.63 0.65 0.78
N LEU A 166 3.51 1.61 1.71
CA LEU A 166 3.85 1.34 3.12
C LEU A 166 2.92 0.35 3.79
N ILE A 167 1.63 0.32 3.43
CA ILE A 167 0.68 -0.60 4.08
C ILE A 167 1.05 -2.04 3.75
N TRP A 168 1.44 -2.33 2.50
CA TRP A 168 1.95 -3.65 2.13
C TRP A 168 3.23 -4.02 2.88
N VAL A 169 4.19 -3.10 2.96
CA VAL A 169 5.44 -3.40 3.67
C VAL A 169 5.23 -3.57 5.18
N LEU A 170 4.40 -2.72 5.80
CA LEU A 170 4.04 -2.83 7.22
C LEU A 170 3.32 -4.15 7.51
N CYS A 171 2.35 -4.54 6.68
CA CYS A 171 1.69 -5.84 6.81
C CYS A 171 2.71 -6.99 6.74
N SER A 172 3.68 -6.91 5.84
CA SER A 172 4.74 -7.93 5.71
C SER A 172 5.74 -7.96 6.87
N GLU A 173 5.93 -6.84 7.59
CA GLU A 173 6.82 -6.75 8.76
C GLU A 173 6.13 -7.13 10.07
N ILE A 174 4.83 -6.85 10.19
CA ILE A 174 4.04 -7.12 11.39
C ILE A 174 3.63 -8.61 11.45
N GLN A 175 3.48 -9.27 10.31
CA GLN A 175 3.16 -10.70 10.25
C GLN A 175 4.39 -11.56 10.62
N PRO A 176 4.32 -12.39 11.66
CA PRO A 176 5.45 -13.24 12.03
C PRO A 176 5.68 -14.31 10.96
N LEU A 177 6.96 -14.53 10.65
CA LEU A 177 7.46 -15.48 9.64
C LEU A 177 6.84 -16.89 9.71
N LYS A 178 6.35 -17.32 10.88
CA LYS A 178 5.75 -18.64 11.13
C LYS A 178 4.30 -18.82 10.61
N GLY A 179 3.70 -17.80 10.00
CA GLY A 179 2.37 -17.89 9.38
C GLY A 179 2.34 -17.36 7.96
N ARG A 180 3.50 -17.29 7.29
CA ARG A 180 3.65 -16.71 5.95
C ARG A 180 3.53 -17.73 4.82
N ASP A 181 3.28 -19.01 5.13
CA ASP A 181 2.94 -20.08 4.18
C ASP A 181 1.70 -20.87 4.63
#